data_AF-A0A6C0F902-F1
#
_entry.id   AF-A0A6C0F902-F1
#
_cell.length_a   1.000
_cell.length_b   1.000
_cell.length_c   1.000
_cell.angle_alpha   90.00
_cell.angle_beta   90.00
_cell.angle_gamma   90.00
#
_symmetry.space_group_name_H-M   'P 1'
#
loop_
_entity.id
_entity.type
_entity.pdbx_description
1 polymer ?
#
loop_
_entity_poly.entity_id
_entity_poly.type
_entity_poly.pdbx_seq_one_letter_code
_entity_poly.pdbx_strand_id
1 'polypeptide(L)'
;MSWQSSLLCSSAPLETSCTSILCPMILFGHNNAKLRAIDGDPYPSWVPYCFGYAGAYLLGNMCFIGYVPMLVTLANHATLTPATIQIGANLCGSMCLGIYAGTFRTKLREKYNIEGSKCNDVAVHTFISPCALCQESQEIEAHILQNNEATTDVIYTPILPHEEFNK
;
A
#
# COMPACT_ATOMS: atom_id res chain seq x y z
N MET A 1 10.22 -12.31 10.19
CA MET A 1 9.22 -12.95 9.30
C MET A 1 9.30 -12.28 7.94
N SER A 2 9.17 -12.99 6.83
CA SER A 2 9.14 -12.40 5.48
C SER A 2 7.70 -12.18 5.02
N TRP A 3 7.52 -11.40 3.94
CA TRP A 3 6.23 -11.32 3.24
C TRP A 3 5.75 -12.73 2.86
N GLN A 4 4.47 -13.02 3.07
CA GLN A 4 3.89 -14.33 2.73
C GLN A 4 3.63 -14.44 1.22
N SER A 5 3.23 -13.34 0.61
CA SER A 5 2.97 -13.23 -0.82
C SER A 5 4.20 -12.73 -1.58
N SER A 6 4.38 -13.22 -2.81
CA SER A 6 5.40 -12.71 -3.73
C SER A 6 5.08 -11.28 -4.15
N LEU A 7 6.12 -10.50 -4.48
CA LEU A 7 5.94 -9.13 -4.96
C LEU A 7 5.19 -9.07 -6.31
N LEU A 8 5.16 -10.15 -7.09
CA LEU A 8 4.38 -10.22 -8.33
C LEU A 8 2.91 -10.55 -8.02
N CYS A 9 1.95 -9.83 -8.63
CA CYS A 9 0.50 -10.09 -8.48
C CYS A 9 0.05 -11.46 -9.03
N SER A 10 0.96 -12.37 -9.41
CA SER A 10 0.59 -13.68 -9.97
C SER A 10 -0.21 -14.56 -9.00
N SER A 11 -0.09 -14.32 -7.70
CA SER A 11 -0.86 -15.02 -6.66
C SER A 11 -2.09 -14.23 -6.20
N ALA A 12 -2.25 -12.98 -6.64
CA ALA A 12 -3.34 -12.11 -6.20
C ALA A 12 -4.64 -12.43 -6.96
N PRO A 13 -5.81 -12.34 -6.30
CA PRO A 13 -7.09 -12.46 -6.98
C PRO A 13 -7.16 -11.52 -8.20
N LEU A 14 -7.84 -11.97 -9.26
CA LEU A 14 -7.96 -11.20 -10.50
C LEU A 14 -8.53 -9.80 -10.24
N GLU A 15 -9.54 -9.69 -9.36
CA GLU A 15 -10.16 -8.42 -9.00
C GLU A 15 -9.17 -7.45 -8.35
N THR A 16 -8.39 -7.92 -7.37
CA THR A 16 -7.33 -7.13 -6.72
C THR A 16 -6.26 -6.71 -7.71
N SER A 17 -5.82 -7.63 -8.58
CA SER A 17 -4.84 -7.35 -9.62
C SER A 17 -5.35 -6.28 -10.60
N CYS A 18 -6.58 -6.42 -11.11
CA CYS A 18 -7.19 -5.44 -12.00
C CYS A 18 -7.36 -4.08 -11.32
N THR A 19 -7.82 -4.06 -10.07
CA THR A 19 -7.99 -2.82 -9.31
C THR A 19 -6.64 -2.14 -9.08
N SER A 20 -5.57 -2.90 -8.81
CA SER A 20 -4.23 -2.34 -8.63
C SER A 20 -3.69 -1.65 -9.90
N ILE A 21 -4.02 -2.17 -11.08
CA ILE A 21 -3.53 -1.65 -12.37
C ILE A 21 -4.40 -0.50 -12.86
N LEU A 22 -5.73 -0.67 -12.83
CA LEU A 22 -6.68 0.30 -13.38
C LEU A 22 -6.97 1.44 -12.40
N CYS A 23 -6.95 1.17 -11.10
CA CYS A 23 -7.26 2.15 -10.07
C CYS A 23 -6.45 1.94 -8.77
N PRO A 24 -5.11 2.08 -8.83
CA PRO A 24 -4.23 1.84 -7.68
C PRO A 24 -4.60 2.68 -6.45
N MET A 25 -5.07 3.92 -6.66
CA MET A 25 -5.50 4.81 -5.58
C MET A 25 -6.69 4.26 -4.78
N ILE A 26 -7.63 3.56 -5.42
CA ILE A 26 -8.77 2.95 -4.73
C ILE A 26 -8.28 1.74 -3.93
N LEU A 27 -7.45 0.88 -4.53
CA LEU A 27 -6.92 -0.29 -3.81
C LEU A 27 -6.09 0.14 -2.59
N PHE A 28 -5.22 1.15 -2.75
CA PHE A 28 -4.49 1.75 -1.63
C PHE A 28 -5.43 2.27 -0.55
N GLY A 29 -6.51 2.97 -0.95
CA GLY A 29 -7.52 3.45 -0.01
C GLY A 29 -8.22 2.31 0.75
N HIS A 30 -8.63 1.26 0.05
CA HIS A 30 -9.27 0.09 0.67
C HIS A 30 -8.32 -0.64 1.62
N ASN A 31 -7.05 -0.84 1.27
CA ASN A 31 -6.06 -1.46 2.15
C ASN A 31 -5.92 -0.67 3.47
N ASN A 32 -5.81 0.64 3.39
CA ASN A 32 -5.70 1.49 4.58
C ASN A 32 -7.00 1.53 5.41
N ALA A 33 -8.16 1.51 4.76
CA ALA A 33 -9.44 1.41 5.47
C ALA A 33 -9.57 0.08 6.22
N LYS A 34 -9.19 -1.06 5.59
CA LYS A 34 -9.13 -2.37 6.26
C LYS A 34 -8.19 -2.34 7.46
N LEU A 35 -7.00 -1.76 7.32
CA LEU A 35 -6.05 -1.64 8.42
C LEU A 35 -6.60 -0.85 9.61
N ARG A 36 -7.29 0.27 9.36
CA ARG A 36 -7.93 1.06 10.41
C ARG A 36 -9.08 0.34 11.09
N ALA A 37 -9.86 -0.44 10.32
CA ALA A 37 -10.89 -1.29 10.89
C ALA A 37 -10.27 -2.29 11.88
N ILE A 38 -9.13 -2.89 11.53
CA ILE A 38 -8.35 -3.77 12.42
C ILE A 38 -7.81 -3.01 13.65
N ASP A 39 -7.43 -1.74 13.49
CA ASP A 39 -6.96 -0.88 14.61
C ASP A 39 -8.11 -0.41 15.52
N GLY A 40 -9.36 -0.80 15.26
CA GLY A 40 -10.51 -0.49 16.12
C GLY A 40 -11.22 0.82 15.78
N ASP A 41 -10.98 1.38 14.60
CA ASP A 41 -11.71 2.57 14.14
C ASP A 41 -13.17 2.23 13.80
N PRO A 42 -14.17 2.90 14.42
CA PRO A 42 -15.59 2.61 14.18
C PRO A 42 -16.06 3.02 12.77
N TYR A 43 -15.38 3.96 12.09
CA TYR A 43 -15.79 4.45 10.77
C TYR A 43 -14.59 4.60 9.82
N PRO A 44 -14.02 3.47 9.35
CA PRO A 44 -12.87 3.49 8.46
C PRO A 44 -13.23 4.07 7.09
N SER A 45 -12.62 5.20 6.72
CA SER A 45 -12.80 5.83 5.41
C SER A 45 -11.60 5.60 4.50
N TRP A 46 -11.85 5.17 3.26
CA TRP A 46 -10.83 4.95 2.23
C TRP A 46 -10.50 6.21 1.41
N VAL A 47 -11.47 7.13 1.34
CA VAL A 47 -11.43 8.37 0.55
C VAL A 47 -10.18 9.24 0.82
N PRO A 48 -9.80 9.58 2.07
CA PRO A 48 -8.64 10.44 2.30
C PRO A 48 -7.33 9.81 1.81
N TYR A 49 -7.20 8.49 1.90
CA TYR A 49 -6.01 7.75 1.42
C TYR A 49 -5.94 7.71 -0.09
N CYS A 50 -7.09 7.56 -0.76
CA CYS A 50 -7.17 7.65 -2.23
C CYS A 50 -6.71 9.02 -2.73
N PHE A 51 -7.21 10.11 -2.13
CA PHE A 51 -6.78 11.46 -2.46
C PHE A 51 -5.33 11.74 -2.08
N GLY A 52 -4.84 11.19 -0.98
CA GLY A 52 -3.43 11.29 -0.59
C GLY A 52 -2.51 10.61 -1.60
N TYR A 53 -2.88 9.42 -2.08
CA TYR A 53 -2.12 8.67 -3.09
C TYR A 53 -2.07 9.43 -4.43
N ALA A 54 -3.22 9.85 -4.95
CA ALA A 54 -3.29 10.63 -6.18
C ALA A 54 -2.59 11.99 -6.02
N GLY A 55 -2.80 12.67 -4.89
CA GLY A 55 -2.21 13.97 -4.58
C GLY A 55 -0.68 13.93 -4.51
N ALA A 56 -0.10 12.88 -3.92
CA ALA A 56 1.35 12.71 -3.86
C ALA A 56 1.98 12.61 -5.27
N TYR A 57 1.34 11.85 -6.16
CA TYR A 57 1.79 11.73 -7.55
C TYR A 57 1.68 13.05 -8.32
N LEU A 58 0.53 13.71 -8.22
CA LEU A 58 0.28 14.98 -8.91
C LEU A 58 1.19 16.10 -8.40
N LEU A 59 1.40 16.20 -7.08
CA LEU A 59 2.27 17.21 -6.50
C LEU A 59 3.71 17.10 -7.01
N GLY A 60 4.26 15.88 -7.08
CA GLY A 60 5.59 15.65 -7.64
C GLY A 60 5.68 16.02 -9.12
N ASN A 61 4.67 15.65 -9.92
CA ASN A 61 4.61 16.05 -11.33
C ASN A 61 4.58 17.57 -11.50
N MET A 62 3.70 18.27 -10.77
CA MET A 62 3.53 19.71 -10.88
C MET A 62 4.78 20.47 -10.42
N CYS A 63 5.45 19.99 -9.36
CA CYS A 63 6.73 20.55 -8.91
C CYS A 63 7.79 20.45 -10.02
N PHE A 64 7.93 19.28 -10.65
CA PHE A 64 8.93 19.11 -11.70
C PHE A 64 8.64 19.99 -12.92
N ILE A 65 7.39 20.00 -13.42
CA ILE A 65 6.99 20.77 -14.60
C ILE A 65 7.15 22.28 -14.37
N GLY A 66 6.80 22.77 -13.17
CA GLY A 66 6.85 24.20 -12.86
C GLY A 66 8.27 24.74 -12.69
N TYR A 67 9.17 23.96 -12.08
CA TYR A 67 10.47 24.48 -11.67
C TYR A 67 11.64 24.02 -12.56
N VAL A 68 11.70 22.74 -12.95
CA VAL A 68 12.91 22.19 -13.59
C VAL A 68 13.18 22.75 -14.99
N PRO A 69 12.19 22.84 -15.91
CA PRO A 69 12.41 23.44 -17.22
C PRO A 69 12.80 24.91 -17.14
N MET A 70 12.21 25.65 -16.20
CA MET A 70 12.52 27.06 -15.96
C MET A 70 13.99 27.22 -15.52
N LEU A 71 14.45 26.42 -14.56
CA LEU A 71 15.83 26.45 -14.09
C LEU A 71 16.84 26.07 -15.18
N VAL A 72 16.54 25.04 -15.99
CA VAL A 72 17.43 24.61 -17.09
C VAL A 72 17.52 25.69 -18.18
N THR A 73 16.39 26.33 -18.51
CA THR A 73 16.35 27.43 -19.47
C THR A 73 17.17 28.62 -18.96
N LEU A 74 17.07 28.94 -17.67
CA LEU A 74 17.82 30.04 -17.05
C LEU A 74 19.33 29.75 -16.96
N ALA A 75 19.72 28.52 -16.64
CA ALA A 75 21.12 28.15 -16.43
C ALA A 75 21.91 27.98 -17.74
N ASN A 76 21.28 27.38 -18.75
CA ASN A 76 22.00 26.90 -19.94
C ASN A 76 21.49 27.49 -21.26
N HIS A 77 20.48 28.37 -21.24
CA HIS A 77 19.73 28.82 -22.44
C HIS A 77 19.20 27.66 -23.31
N ALA A 78 19.13 26.46 -22.74
CA ALA A 78 18.67 25.25 -23.40
C ALA A 78 17.18 25.04 -23.13
N THR A 79 16.44 24.65 -24.16
CA THR A 79 15.03 24.27 -24.03
C THR A 79 14.92 22.76 -23.94
N LEU A 80 14.24 22.27 -22.90
CA LEU A 80 13.92 20.85 -22.78
C LEU A 80 12.75 20.53 -23.72
N THR A 81 12.82 19.38 -24.39
CA THR A 81 11.71 18.89 -25.20
C THR A 81 10.51 18.54 -24.30
N PRO A 82 9.25 18.67 -24.77
CA PRO A 82 8.08 18.28 -24.00
C PRO A 82 8.13 16.82 -23.51
N ALA A 83 8.68 15.91 -24.31
CA ALA A 83 8.88 14.51 -23.94
C ALA A 83 9.82 14.35 -22.74
N THR A 84 10.97 15.05 -22.72
CA THR A 84 11.91 15.01 -21.60
C THR A 84 11.31 15.59 -20.31
N ILE A 85 10.50 16.64 -20.42
CA ILE A 85 9.79 17.23 -19.27
C ILE A 85 8.79 16.22 -18.71
N GLN A 86 8.00 15.57 -19.57
CA GLN A 86 6.99 14.60 -19.13
C GLN A 86 7.61 13.37 -18.45
N ILE A 87 8.70 12.84 -18.99
CA ILE A 87 9.40 11.69 -18.39
C ILE A 87 9.94 12.06 -17.01
N GLY A 88 10.60 13.22 -16.88
CA GLY A 88 11.12 13.70 -15.60
C GLY A 88 10.01 13.97 -14.58
N ALA A 89 8.88 14.52 -15.03
CA ALA A 89 7.71 14.77 -14.19
C ALA A 89 7.10 13.47 -13.67
N ASN A 90 6.92 12.46 -14.53
CA ASN A 90 6.39 11.16 -14.13
C ASN A 90 7.32 10.46 -13.12
N LEU A 91 8.63 10.56 -13.30
CA LEU A 91 9.60 10.00 -12.37
C LEU A 91 9.55 10.70 -11.00
N CYS A 92 9.48 12.04 -11.00
CA CYS A 92 9.34 12.82 -9.77
C CYS A 92 8.03 12.52 -9.05
N GLY A 93 6.92 12.45 -9.79
CA GLY A 93 5.62 12.03 -9.26
C GLY A 93 5.65 10.62 -8.65
N SER A 94 6.28 9.67 -9.34
CA SER A 94 6.43 8.29 -8.84
C SER A 94 7.31 8.22 -7.59
N MET A 95 8.31 9.09 -7.45
CA MET A 95 9.12 9.20 -6.24
C MET A 95 8.32 9.77 -5.07
N CYS A 96 7.57 10.86 -5.26
CA CYS A 96 6.70 11.42 -4.24
C CYS A 96 5.61 10.42 -3.81
N LEU A 97 5.03 9.72 -4.77
CA LEU A 97 4.09 8.63 -4.53
C LEU A 97 4.74 7.50 -3.71
N GLY A 98 5.94 7.09 -4.09
CA GLY A 98 6.70 6.06 -3.38
C GLY A 98 7.02 6.45 -1.94
N ILE A 99 7.37 7.71 -1.69
CA ILE A 99 7.57 8.23 -0.33
C ILE A 99 6.26 8.14 0.46
N TYR A 100 5.15 8.61 -0.13
CA TYR A 100 3.85 8.59 0.54
C TYR A 100 3.40 7.15 0.82
N ALA A 101 3.18 6.33 -0.20
CA ALA A 101 2.69 4.95 -0.05
C ALA A 101 3.70 4.04 0.67
N GLY A 102 5.00 4.20 0.41
CA GLY A 102 6.06 3.44 1.08
C GLY A 102 6.12 3.65 2.59
N THR A 103 5.71 4.81 3.10
CA THR A 103 5.57 5.00 4.56
C THR A 103 4.43 4.17 5.14
N PHE A 104 3.33 3.97 4.41
CA PHE A 104 2.24 3.09 4.85
C PHE A 104 2.65 1.63 4.78
N ARG A 105 3.36 1.24 3.72
CA ARG A 105 3.98 -0.08 3.61
C ARG A 105 4.94 -0.37 4.76
N THR A 106 5.77 0.60 5.13
CA THR A 106 6.65 0.51 6.30
C THR A 106 5.84 0.25 7.57
N LYS A 107 4.74 0.99 7.79
CA LYS A 107 3.88 0.80 8.97
C LYS A 107 3.21 -0.57 9.00
N LEU A 108 2.71 -1.05 7.85
CA LEU A 108 2.15 -2.40 7.72
C LEU A 108 3.19 -3.46 8.09
N ARG A 109 4.39 -3.32 7.52
CA ARG A 109 5.52 -4.22 7.74
C ARG A 109 5.92 -4.24 9.22
N GLU A 110 6.04 -3.08 9.86
CA GLU A 110 6.32 -2.95 11.29
C GLU A 110 5.19 -3.54 12.15
N LYS A 111 3.92 -3.30 11.79
CA LYS A 111 2.74 -3.86 12.48
C LYS A 111 2.72 -5.38 12.50
N TYR A 112 3.11 -6.02 11.40
CA TYR A 112 3.13 -7.48 11.28
C TYR A 112 4.52 -8.10 11.49
N ASN A 113 5.50 -7.34 12.02
CA ASN A 113 6.87 -7.80 12.27
C ASN A 113 7.54 -8.45 11.05
N ILE A 114 7.28 -7.89 9.87
CA ILE A 114 7.85 -8.31 8.59
C ILE A 114 9.23 -7.64 8.41
N GLU A 115 10.21 -8.38 7.92
CA GLU A 115 11.56 -7.87 7.68
C GLU A 115 11.63 -7.00 6.42
N GLY A 116 12.44 -5.94 6.48
CA GLY A 116 12.61 -5.02 5.36
C GLY A 116 13.18 -3.68 5.78
N SER A 117 13.21 -2.72 4.85
CA SER A 117 13.72 -1.37 5.09
C SER A 117 12.82 -0.32 4.45
N LYS A 118 12.79 0.87 5.06
CA LYS A 118 12.02 2.01 4.55
C LYS A 118 12.41 2.37 3.12
N CYS A 119 13.71 2.29 2.81
CA CYS A 119 14.22 2.57 1.46
C CYS A 119 13.66 1.58 0.43
N ASN A 120 13.64 0.28 0.78
CA ASN A 120 13.05 -0.74 -0.07
C ASN A 120 11.53 -0.55 -0.24
N ASP A 121 10.83 -0.20 0.84
CA ASP A 121 9.38 0.04 0.81
C ASP A 121 9.02 1.24 -0.10
N VAL A 122 9.82 2.30 -0.05
CA VAL A 122 9.69 3.47 -0.96
C VAL A 122 10.01 3.07 -2.41
N ALA A 123 11.13 2.39 -2.64
CA ALA A 123 11.56 2.00 -3.99
C ALA A 123 10.53 1.11 -4.68
N VAL A 124 9.97 0.14 -3.96
CA VAL A 124 8.93 -0.76 -4.48
C VAL A 124 7.69 0.02 -4.94
N HIS A 125 7.20 1.00 -4.17
CA HIS A 125 6.09 1.83 -4.64
C HIS A 125 6.44 2.82 -5.74
N THR A 126 7.71 3.27 -5.82
CA THR A 126 8.18 4.13 -6.91
C THR A 126 8.21 3.41 -8.25
N PHE A 127 8.63 2.13 -8.29
CA PHE A 127 8.81 1.40 -9.54
C PHE A 127 7.68 0.44 -9.89
N ILE A 128 7.03 -0.18 -8.89
CA ILE A 128 6.05 -1.24 -9.11
C ILE A 128 4.87 -1.15 -8.11
N SER A 129 4.35 0.06 -7.94
CA SER A 129 3.26 0.35 -7.00
C SER A 129 2.05 -0.60 -7.09
N PRO A 130 1.50 -0.94 -8.28
CA PRO A 130 0.37 -1.87 -8.37
C PRO A 130 0.65 -3.21 -7.69
N CYS A 131 1.84 -3.76 -7.90
CA CYS A 131 2.20 -5.05 -7.32
C CYS A 131 2.49 -4.97 -5.82
N ALA A 132 3.04 -3.85 -5.37
CA ALA A 132 3.14 -3.55 -3.93
C ALA A 132 1.76 -3.57 -3.26
N LEU A 133 0.76 -2.94 -3.89
CA LEU A 133 -0.61 -2.89 -3.39
C LEU A 133 -1.31 -4.25 -3.39
N CYS A 134 -1.08 -5.08 -4.42
CA CYS A 134 -1.53 -6.47 -4.43
C CYS A 134 -0.98 -7.22 -3.21
N GLN A 135 0.34 -7.15 -3.00
CA GLN A 135 1.04 -7.85 -1.93
C GLN A 135 0.51 -7.42 -0.56
N GLU A 136 0.32 -6.10 -0.35
CA GLU A 136 -0.25 -5.54 0.88
C GLU A 136 -1.69 -6.00 1.11
N SER A 137 -2.53 -6.01 0.07
CA SER A 137 -3.91 -6.48 0.17
C SER A 137 -3.97 -7.93 0.62
N GLN A 138 -3.12 -8.78 0.05
CA GLN A 138 -3.06 -10.20 0.41
C GLN A 138 -2.57 -10.40 1.84
N GLU A 139 -1.56 -9.66 2.27
CA GLU A 139 -1.03 -9.75 3.63
C GLU A 139 -2.11 -9.32 4.65
N ILE A 140 -2.82 -8.22 4.38
CA ILE A 140 -3.93 -7.76 5.23
C ILE A 140 -5.04 -8.82 5.30
N GLU A 141 -5.42 -9.40 4.16
CA GLU A 141 -6.47 -10.42 4.11
C GLU A 141 -6.08 -11.72 4.84
N ALA A 142 -4.84 -12.18 4.67
CA ALA A 142 -4.34 -13.36 5.37
C ALA A 142 -4.41 -13.18 6.90
N HIS A 143 -4.01 -12.02 7.41
CA HIS A 143 -4.09 -11.70 8.83
C HIS A 143 -5.53 -11.57 9.34
N ILE A 144 -6.46 -11.05 8.53
CA ILE A 144 -7.90 -11.02 8.90
C ILE A 144 -8.44 -12.44 9.05
N LEU A 145 -8.14 -13.33 8.11
CA LEU A 145 -8.60 -14.72 8.14
C LEU A 145 -8.06 -15.46 9.37
N GLN A 146 -6.76 -15.32 9.67
CA GLN A 146 -6.14 -15.92 10.85
C GLN A 146 -6.79 -15.46 12.17
N ASN A 147 -7.11 -14.17 12.30
CA ASN A 147 -7.77 -13.64 13.50
C ASN A 147 -9.21 -14.15 13.64
N ASN A 148 -9.93 -14.34 12.52
CA ASN A 148 -11.30 -14.86 12.52
C ASN A 148 -11.33 -16.36 12.88
N GLU A 149 -10.37 -17.15 12.38
CA GLU A 149 -10.21 -18.56 12.73
C GLU A 149 -9.92 -18.71 14.23
N ALA A 150 -8.96 -17.95 14.76
CA ALA A 150 -8.67 -17.95 16.20
C ALA A 150 -9.88 -17.58 17.06
N THR A 151 -10.71 -16.64 16.61
CA THR A 151 -11.96 -16.27 17.31
C THR A 151 -12.98 -17.40 17.28
N THR A 152 -13.08 -18.11 16.16
CA THR A 152 -13.99 -19.25 15.99
C THR A 152 -13.59 -20.40 16.91
N ASP A 153 -12.31 -20.72 17.01
CA ASP A 153 -11.80 -21.78 17.89
C ASP A 153 -12.09 -21.52 19.38
N VAL A 154 -12.06 -20.25 19.82
CA VAL A 154 -12.45 -19.89 21.20
C VAL A 154 -13.93 -20.18 21.45
N ILE A 155 -14.81 -19.87 20.49
CA ILE A 155 -16.26 -20.10 20.61
C ILE A 155 -16.58 -21.60 20.64
N TYR A 156 -15.85 -22.42 19.87
CA TYR A 156 -16.11 -23.85 19.74
C TYR A 156 -15.29 -24.73 20.70
N THR A 157 -14.72 -24.19 21.77
CA THR A 157 -14.07 -25.02 22.79
C THR A 157 -15.05 -26.07 23.32
N PRO A 158 -14.81 -27.39 23.08
CA PRO A 158 -15.74 -28.42 23.49
C PRO A 158 -15.85 -28.41 25.02
N ILE A 159 -17.08 -28.37 25.52
CA ILE A 159 -17.37 -28.49 26.95
C ILE A 159 -16.76 -29.82 27.40
N LEU A 160 -15.74 -29.74 28.27
CA LEU A 160 -15.18 -30.93 28.90
C LEU A 160 -16.34 -31.72 29.50
N PRO A 161 -16.39 -33.06 29.30
CA PRO A 161 -17.39 -33.88 29.96
C PRO A 161 -17.37 -33.52 31.45
N HIS A 162 -18.54 -33.22 32.00
CA HIS A 162 -18.70 -32.99 33.43
C HIS A 162 -18.12 -34.21 34.14
N GLU A 163 -17.14 -34.00 35.03
CA GLU A 163 -16.70 -35.07 35.93
C GLU A 163 -17.94 -35.58 36.66
N GLU A 164 -18.11 -36.91 36.69
CA GLU A 164 -19.23 -37.53 37.38
C GLU A 164 -19.25 -37.05 38.83
N PHE A 165 -20.35 -36.41 39.22
CA PHE A 165 -20.57 -35.96 40.58
C PHE A 165 -20.63 -37.18 41.50
N ASN A 166 -19.51 -37.50 42.14
CA ASN A 166 -19.42 -38.62 43.06
C ASN A 166 -20.26 -38.28 44.31
N LYS A 167 -21.34 -39.03 44.52
CA LYS A 167 -22.30 -38.82 45.61
C LYS A 167 -21.77 -39.29 46.95
#